data_AF-A0A4S1DZE0-F1
#
_entry.id   AF-A0A4S1DZE0-F1
#
_cell.length_a   1.000
_cell.length_b   1.000
_cell.length_c   1.000
_cell.angle_alpha   90.00
_cell.angle_beta   90.00
_cell.angle_gamma   90.00
#
_symmetry.space_group_name_H-M   'P 1'
#
loop_
_entity.id
_entity.type
_entity.pdbx_description
1 polymer ?
#
loop_
_entity_poly.entity_id
_entity_poly.type
_entity_poly.pdbx_seq_one_letter_code
_entity_poly.pdbx_strand_id
1 'polypeptide(L)'
;MKKLKKNKPYGKYNTYYLLLSYIFFSISTLTFSQADKPQSESPKTTSQSEEVKPNFGRTLDNIEFELSNKYQYVVDVKLKVLQKKKSKGFYNSQNLELYKFFFDSVPEAKVSWEKKEGTDNTYKTVIPPLKPNRFYLLETYYYSSGGMIALFLMMHDQKNTNWYTDKKEWMNLLTKISDTNTTIYNGQKRPLPITYDPTKEELISFKKSIDSIKLTQYDITELQYIGDTTDKEEIKKKKIELKKIKEDIISKLDKEAKKAFKLLNFSENQDKYCNDSLVEFSKWVQGNTTCFSGEDDDIKFSSIMGDFLDYINIYNFYKKYLSRPFDDQSIEKGTLKSFIEKSIKTERELFNDSDFFIPSYLHPFEEIIEKKTKPIPSTYPKTFKTAYKLSLVPDFGYIGYLSDSENTPKGGNLFLGVNVSLSPSNKDVPLRISRLSLWQRLSIHTGVTVGSIAETNVRDNFFGNYSLLLGGSYKVITQGTRINFGGLLYNKIDAINGSKSIAVQPYIGLSIDLEIKKWLKTVFPNLKIQP
;
A
#
# COMPACT_ATOMS: atom_id res chain seq x y z
N MET A 1 -52.44 -0.92 23.83
CA MET A 1 -51.23 -1.60 23.30
C MET A 1 -50.59 -0.75 22.20
N LYS A 2 -49.51 -0.01 22.49
CA LYS A 2 -48.68 0.72 21.51
C LYS A 2 -47.25 0.14 21.57
N LYS A 3 -46.73 -0.35 20.45
CA LYS A 3 -45.37 -0.92 20.33
C LYS A 3 -44.32 0.20 20.30
N LEU A 4 -43.39 0.19 21.26
CA LEU A 4 -42.19 1.03 21.29
C LEU A 4 -41.11 0.44 20.36
N LYS A 5 -40.59 1.27 19.44
CA LYS A 5 -39.42 0.98 18.60
C LYS A 5 -38.14 1.15 19.43
N LYS A 6 -37.26 0.15 19.40
CA LYS A 6 -35.91 0.19 19.99
C LYS A 6 -34.97 1.02 19.09
N ASN A 7 -34.39 2.10 19.62
CA ASN A 7 -33.27 2.82 19.03
C ASN A 7 -31.94 2.13 19.39
N LYS A 8 -31.02 2.00 18.42
CA LYS A 8 -29.64 1.54 18.62
C LYS A 8 -28.76 2.73 19.06
N PRO A 9 -27.75 2.54 19.94
CA PRO A 9 -26.89 3.64 20.37
C PRO A 9 -25.76 3.89 19.36
N TYR A 10 -25.69 5.11 18.85
CA TYR A 10 -24.47 5.70 18.30
C TYR A 10 -23.70 6.34 19.46
N GLY A 11 -22.49 5.86 19.76
CA GLY A 11 -21.68 6.48 20.81
C GLY A 11 -20.41 5.72 21.18
N LYS A 12 -19.42 5.69 20.29
CA LYS A 12 -18.03 5.32 20.65
C LYS A 12 -16.94 6.22 20.04
N TYR A 13 -17.28 7.18 19.18
CA TYR A 13 -16.28 8.03 18.49
C TYR A 13 -16.05 9.41 19.14
N ASN A 14 -16.93 9.87 20.03
CA ASN A 14 -16.82 11.22 20.63
C ASN A 14 -15.78 11.33 21.75
N THR A 15 -15.46 10.24 22.45
CA THR A 15 -14.53 10.25 23.60
C THR A 15 -13.07 10.44 23.17
N TYR A 16 -12.68 9.94 21.99
CA TYR A 16 -11.31 10.11 21.47
C TYR A 16 -11.03 11.55 21.03
N TYR A 17 -12.01 12.24 20.46
CA TYR A 17 -11.86 13.64 20.05
C TYR A 17 -11.73 14.59 21.25
N LEU A 18 -12.48 14.34 22.32
CA LEU A 18 -12.41 15.13 23.55
C LEU A 18 -11.05 15.00 24.26
N LEU A 19 -10.47 13.79 24.29
CA LEU A 19 -9.15 13.56 24.87
C LEU A 19 -8.04 14.26 24.09
N LEU A 20 -8.11 14.22 22.74
CA LEU A 20 -7.18 14.92 21.86
C LEU A 20 -7.30 16.44 22.00
N SER A 21 -8.51 17.01 22.06
CA SER A 21 -8.70 18.45 22.25
C SER A 21 -8.18 18.96 23.60
N TYR A 22 -8.26 18.15 24.66
CA TYR A 22 -7.75 18.53 25.99
C TYR A 22 -6.21 18.58 26.00
N ILE A 23 -5.55 17.61 25.35
CA ILE A 23 -4.09 17.60 25.19
C ILE A 23 -3.60 18.83 24.40
N PHE A 24 -4.34 19.25 23.37
CA PHE A 24 -3.97 20.45 22.59
C PHE A 24 -4.15 21.76 23.40
N PHE A 25 -5.17 21.86 24.24
CA PHE A 25 -5.40 23.05 25.07
C PHE A 25 -4.33 23.24 26.16
N SER A 26 -3.76 22.14 26.69
CA SER A 26 -2.68 22.19 27.69
C SER A 26 -1.31 22.55 27.10
N ILE A 27 -1.09 22.32 25.80
CA ILE A 27 0.19 22.65 25.13
C ILE A 27 0.25 24.14 24.77
N SER A 28 -0.89 24.78 24.50
CA SER A 28 -0.96 26.21 24.19
C SER A 28 -0.67 27.16 25.37
N THR A 29 -0.75 26.68 26.61
CA THR A 29 -0.55 27.51 27.81
C THR A 29 0.88 27.50 28.36
N LEU A 30 1.82 26.81 27.69
CA LEU A 30 3.19 26.57 28.18
C LEU A 30 4.27 27.39 27.43
N THR A 31 3.95 28.61 27.00
CA THR A 31 4.95 29.57 26.49
C THR A 31 5.24 30.68 27.49
N PHE A 32 6.54 30.85 27.76
CA PHE A 32 7.23 31.90 28.54
C PHE A 32 7.30 31.78 30.06
N SER A 33 8.47 31.35 30.54
CA SER A 33 9.24 32.14 31.52
C SER A 33 10.74 31.83 31.35
N GLN A 34 11.53 32.85 31.02
CA GLN A 34 12.99 32.83 31.07
C GLN A 34 13.42 33.19 32.49
N ALA A 35 14.35 32.42 33.07
CA ALA A 35 15.30 32.93 34.06
C ALA A 35 16.54 32.03 34.19
N ASP A 36 17.68 32.69 33.98
CA ASP A 36 19.02 32.59 34.58
C ASP A 36 19.88 31.31 34.56
N LYS A 37 21.10 31.56 34.09
CA LYS A 37 22.29 30.68 34.14
C LYS A 37 22.73 30.44 35.59
N PRO A 38 23.38 29.30 35.83
CA PRO A 38 24.70 29.35 36.46
C PRO A 38 25.77 28.52 35.73
N GLN A 39 27.00 29.02 35.81
CA GLN A 39 28.24 28.30 35.52
C GLN A 39 28.44 27.16 36.52
N SER A 40 28.93 26.00 36.05
CA SER A 40 29.70 25.06 36.88
C SER A 40 30.40 24.02 35.99
N GLU A 41 31.56 23.59 36.46
CA GLU A 41 32.70 23.00 35.77
C GLU A 41 32.48 21.56 35.26
N SER A 42 33.08 21.23 34.11
CA SER A 42 33.04 19.88 33.52
C SER A 42 34.25 19.04 33.93
N PRO A 43 34.08 17.81 34.44
CA PRO A 43 35.18 16.86 34.51
C PRO A 43 35.35 16.17 33.15
N LYS A 44 36.58 16.22 32.61
CA LYS A 44 37.00 15.46 31.42
C LYS A 44 37.10 13.98 31.79
N THR A 45 36.14 13.17 31.35
CA THR A 45 36.27 11.71 31.34
C THR A 45 36.55 11.27 29.90
N THR A 46 37.80 10.97 29.61
CA THR A 46 38.24 10.38 28.34
C THR A 46 37.82 8.91 28.32
N SER A 47 36.65 8.61 27.73
CA SER A 47 36.30 7.24 27.38
C SER A 47 37.00 6.86 26.07
N GLN A 48 37.92 5.90 26.16
CA GLN A 48 38.50 5.26 24.99
C GLN A 48 37.38 4.47 24.29
N SER A 49 36.84 5.05 23.21
CA SER A 49 36.00 4.31 22.28
C SER A 49 36.88 3.31 21.53
N GLU A 50 36.63 2.02 21.75
CA GLU A 50 37.23 0.97 20.92
C GLU A 50 36.94 1.27 19.44
N GLU A 51 38.02 1.42 18.69
CA GLU A 51 38.01 1.72 17.27
C GLU A 51 37.49 0.48 16.52
N VAL A 52 36.20 0.46 16.21
CA VAL A 52 35.60 -0.60 15.39
C VAL A 52 36.19 -0.51 13.98
N LYS A 53 37.24 -1.29 13.73
CA LYS A 53 37.84 -1.42 12.40
C LYS A 53 36.82 -2.03 11.44
N PRO A 54 36.44 -1.34 10.35
CA PRO A 54 35.56 -1.91 9.34
C PRO A 54 36.24 -3.13 8.71
N ASN A 55 35.47 -4.21 8.50
CA ASN A 55 35.95 -5.43 7.84
C ASN A 55 36.27 -5.13 6.36
N PHE A 56 37.54 -4.87 6.06
CA PHE A 56 38.07 -4.82 4.70
C PHE A 56 38.41 -6.22 4.21
N GLY A 57 38.12 -6.52 2.93
CA GLY A 57 38.75 -7.64 2.23
C GLY A 57 37.96 -8.93 2.05
N ARG A 58 36.63 -8.96 2.25
CA ARG A 58 35.84 -10.08 1.69
C ARG A 58 35.76 -9.90 0.18
N THR A 59 36.21 -10.89 -0.58
CA THR A 59 35.77 -11.05 -1.96
C THR A 59 34.24 -11.15 -1.90
N LEU A 60 33.56 -10.21 -2.56
CA LEU A 60 32.10 -10.21 -2.69
C LEU A 60 31.72 -11.25 -3.75
N ASP A 61 32.16 -12.48 -3.55
CA ASP A 61 31.82 -13.58 -4.42
C ASP A 61 30.36 -13.91 -4.14
N ASN A 62 29.49 -13.43 -5.02
CA ASN A 62 28.05 -13.66 -5.02
C ASN A 62 27.28 -12.86 -3.95
N ILE A 63 26.87 -11.64 -4.31
CA ILE A 63 25.87 -10.92 -3.50
C ILE A 63 24.50 -11.51 -3.81
N GLU A 64 23.82 -12.02 -2.78
CA GLU A 64 22.41 -12.37 -2.89
C GLU A 64 21.54 -11.21 -2.41
N PHE A 65 20.49 -10.91 -3.17
CA PHE A 65 19.44 -10.00 -2.73
C PHE A 65 18.07 -10.62 -2.99
N GLU A 66 17.16 -10.37 -2.07
CA GLU A 66 15.80 -10.90 -2.12
C GLU A 66 14.84 -9.79 -2.54
N LEU A 67 14.00 -10.00 -3.53
CA LEU A 67 12.94 -9.05 -3.85
C LEU A 67 11.75 -9.24 -2.89
N SER A 68 10.98 -8.17 -2.68
CA SER A 68 9.89 -8.18 -1.69
C SER A 68 8.72 -9.11 -2.05
N ASN A 69 8.65 -9.56 -3.30
CA ASN A 69 7.64 -10.46 -3.85
C ASN A 69 8.21 -11.22 -5.06
N LYS A 70 7.79 -12.47 -5.28
CA LYS A 70 8.13 -13.29 -6.44
C LYS A 70 7.70 -12.76 -7.81
N TYR A 71 6.68 -11.90 -7.86
CA TYR A 71 6.23 -11.23 -9.09
C TYR A 71 7.02 -9.96 -9.40
N GLN A 72 8.19 -9.78 -8.77
CA GLN A 72 9.15 -8.74 -9.11
C GLN A 72 10.28 -9.36 -9.94
N TYR A 73 10.69 -8.66 -11.00
CA TYR A 73 11.66 -9.17 -11.96
C TYR A 73 12.82 -8.18 -12.13
N VAL A 74 14.06 -8.63 -11.88
CA VAL A 74 15.26 -7.81 -12.08
C VAL A 74 15.42 -7.50 -13.56
N VAL A 75 15.56 -6.23 -13.90
CA VAL A 75 15.81 -5.77 -15.28
C VAL A 75 17.30 -5.63 -15.50
N ASP A 76 17.96 -4.97 -14.55
CA ASP A 76 19.34 -4.54 -14.68
C ASP A 76 19.96 -4.40 -13.30
N VAL A 77 21.28 -4.58 -13.24
CA VAL A 77 22.07 -4.33 -12.04
C VAL A 77 23.28 -3.48 -12.46
N LYS A 78 23.30 -2.23 -12.00
CA LYS A 78 24.40 -1.31 -12.31
C LYS A 78 25.38 -1.24 -11.15
N LEU A 79 26.65 -1.46 -11.44
CA LEU A 79 27.73 -1.14 -10.52
C LEU A 79 28.17 0.30 -10.71
N LYS A 80 28.19 1.05 -9.61
CA LYS A 80 28.74 2.40 -9.56
C LYS A 80 29.87 2.49 -8.54
N VAL A 81 30.79 3.41 -8.76
CA VAL A 81 31.93 3.68 -7.87
C VAL A 81 31.88 5.10 -7.36
N LEU A 82 32.10 5.30 -6.07
CA LEU A 82 32.16 6.63 -5.48
C LEU A 82 33.43 7.36 -5.96
N GLN A 83 33.26 8.62 -6.38
CA GLN A 83 34.39 9.50 -6.70
C GLN A 83 35.40 9.57 -5.53
N LYS A 84 36.69 9.40 -5.83
CA LYS A 84 37.78 9.35 -4.82
C LYS A 84 37.75 10.55 -3.86
N LYS A 85 37.49 11.75 -4.39
CA LYS A 85 37.41 13.01 -3.62
C LYS A 85 36.27 13.03 -2.60
N LYS A 86 35.28 12.15 -2.75
CA LYS A 86 34.10 12.05 -1.88
C LYS A 86 34.19 10.89 -0.87
N SER A 87 35.13 9.96 -1.05
CA SER A 87 35.29 8.78 -0.20
C SER A 87 35.45 9.10 1.29
N LYS A 88 36.29 10.09 1.66
CA LYS A 88 36.50 10.46 3.07
C LYS A 88 35.23 11.03 3.71
N GLY A 89 34.53 11.90 2.99
CA GLY A 89 33.27 12.48 3.46
C GLY A 89 32.17 11.44 3.61
N PHE A 90 32.05 10.52 2.64
CA PHE A 90 31.12 9.40 2.73
C PHE A 90 31.45 8.46 3.90
N TYR A 91 32.72 8.09 4.08
CA TYR A 91 33.14 7.25 5.21
C TYR A 91 32.76 7.84 6.57
N ASN A 92 32.98 9.15 6.75
CA ASN A 92 32.70 9.84 8.01
C ASN A 92 31.20 10.03 8.29
N SER A 93 30.39 10.23 7.23
CA SER A 93 28.97 10.53 7.37
C SER A 93 28.05 9.32 7.23
N GLN A 94 28.49 8.32 6.48
CA GLN A 94 27.72 7.14 6.06
C GLN A 94 26.35 7.48 5.43
N ASN A 95 26.19 8.68 4.88
CA ASN A 95 24.93 9.16 4.34
C ASN A 95 24.82 8.86 2.84
N LEU A 96 24.17 7.75 2.48
CA LEU A 96 24.02 7.33 1.08
C LEU A 96 23.25 8.36 0.24
N GLU A 97 22.16 8.94 0.76
CA GLU A 97 21.33 9.87 0.01
C GLU A 97 22.09 11.13 -0.39
N LEU A 98 22.91 11.67 0.52
CA LEU A 98 23.74 12.85 0.23
C LEU A 98 24.81 12.55 -0.85
N TYR A 99 25.31 11.31 -0.89
CA TYR A 99 26.44 10.95 -1.76
C TYR A 99 26.06 10.21 -3.04
N LYS A 100 24.78 9.83 -3.21
CA LYS A 100 24.30 9.01 -4.33
C LYS A 100 24.66 9.58 -5.71
N PHE A 101 24.63 10.90 -5.86
CA PHE A 101 24.96 11.59 -7.11
C PHE A 101 26.46 11.60 -7.45
N PHE A 102 27.33 11.24 -6.51
CA PHE A 102 28.78 11.13 -6.73
C PHE A 102 29.25 9.71 -7.05
N PHE A 103 28.32 8.78 -7.23
CA PHE A 103 28.60 7.44 -7.71
C PHE A 103 28.55 7.42 -9.24
N ASP A 104 29.72 7.24 -9.85
CA ASP A 104 29.87 7.17 -11.31
C ASP A 104 29.65 5.73 -11.77
N SER A 105 28.96 5.53 -12.89
CA SER A 105 28.83 4.21 -13.53
C SER A 105 30.21 3.64 -13.85
N VAL A 106 30.41 2.33 -13.64
CA VAL A 106 31.63 1.62 -14.04
C VAL A 106 31.37 0.98 -15.41
N PRO A 107 31.75 1.62 -16.54
CA PRO A 107 31.25 1.21 -17.86
C PRO A 107 31.72 -0.20 -18.27
N GLU A 108 32.90 -0.60 -17.81
CA GLU A 108 33.54 -1.87 -18.12
C GLU A 108 33.07 -3.02 -17.21
N ALA A 109 32.34 -2.73 -16.13
CA ALA A 109 31.92 -3.75 -15.17
C ALA A 109 30.58 -4.37 -15.59
N LYS A 110 30.64 -5.48 -16.33
CA LYS A 110 29.46 -6.32 -16.55
C LYS A 110 29.12 -7.06 -15.25
N VAL A 111 28.13 -6.55 -14.51
CA VAL A 111 27.51 -7.30 -13.43
C VAL A 111 26.53 -8.29 -14.05
N SER A 112 26.74 -9.58 -13.82
CA SER A 112 25.74 -10.58 -14.18
C SER A 112 24.88 -10.90 -12.95
N TRP A 113 23.63 -11.27 -13.21
CA TRP A 113 22.69 -11.64 -12.16
C TRP A 113 21.84 -12.83 -12.62
N GLU A 114 21.36 -13.61 -11.66
CA GLU A 114 20.52 -14.77 -11.94
C GLU A 114 19.54 -15.03 -10.82
N LYS A 115 18.36 -15.54 -11.17
CA LYS A 115 17.41 -16.03 -10.17
C LYS A 115 17.99 -17.29 -9.55
N LYS A 116 18.03 -17.35 -8.22
CA LYS A 116 18.57 -18.49 -7.48
C LYS A 116 17.61 -19.68 -7.58
N GLU A 117 18.15 -20.82 -7.98
CA GLU A 117 17.39 -22.06 -8.11
C GLU A 117 16.69 -22.43 -6.79
N GLY A 118 15.43 -22.89 -6.88
CA GLY A 118 14.60 -23.22 -5.73
C GLY A 118 14.07 -22.02 -4.92
N THR A 119 14.25 -20.79 -5.41
CA THR A 119 13.69 -19.59 -4.77
C THR A 119 12.87 -18.75 -5.74
N ASP A 120 11.75 -18.21 -5.28
CA ASP A 120 10.84 -17.48 -6.14
C ASP A 120 11.21 -16.00 -6.33
N ASN A 121 12.00 -15.43 -5.42
CA ASN A 121 12.28 -13.99 -5.33
C ASN A 121 13.75 -13.64 -5.03
N THR A 122 14.65 -14.63 -4.93
CA THR A 122 16.06 -14.37 -4.60
C THR A 122 16.91 -14.36 -5.87
N TYR A 123 17.80 -13.39 -5.95
CA TYR A 123 18.71 -13.19 -7.06
C TYR A 123 20.15 -13.20 -6.57
N LYS A 124 21.00 -13.88 -7.31
CA LYS A 124 22.45 -13.93 -7.10
C LYS A 124 23.10 -13.01 -8.12
N THR A 125 24.01 -12.16 -7.65
CA THR A 125 24.77 -11.21 -8.48
C THR A 125 26.24 -11.55 -8.44
N VAL A 126 26.84 -11.70 -9.62
CA VAL A 126 28.29 -11.89 -9.78
C VAL A 126 28.88 -10.54 -10.16
N ILE A 127 29.74 -10.03 -9.26
CA ILE A 127 30.41 -8.75 -9.44
C ILE A 127 31.82 -9.04 -9.94
N PRO A 128 32.30 -8.35 -10.99
CA PRO A 128 33.68 -8.51 -11.44
C PRO A 128 34.68 -8.08 -10.35
N PRO A 129 35.95 -8.49 -10.44
CA PRO A 129 36.99 -8.05 -9.51
C PRO A 129 37.01 -6.52 -9.34
N LEU A 130 36.92 -6.06 -8.09
CA LEU A 130 36.83 -4.64 -7.76
C LEU A 130 38.21 -4.09 -7.36
N LYS A 131 38.43 -2.80 -7.65
CA LYS A 131 39.63 -2.10 -7.15
C LYS A 131 39.51 -1.98 -5.62
N PRO A 132 40.56 -2.32 -4.86
CA PRO A 132 40.53 -2.21 -3.40
C PRO A 132 40.39 -0.75 -2.96
N ASN A 133 39.94 -0.56 -1.71
CA ASN A 133 39.84 0.75 -1.06
C ASN A 133 38.96 1.77 -1.81
N ARG A 134 37.88 1.28 -2.43
CA ARG A 134 36.85 2.09 -3.10
C ARG A 134 35.49 1.75 -2.51
N PHE A 135 34.56 2.71 -2.56
CA PHE A 135 33.17 2.47 -2.24
C PHE A 135 32.42 2.17 -3.53
N TYR A 136 31.64 1.10 -3.50
CA TYR A 136 30.81 0.67 -4.61
C TYR A 136 29.34 0.70 -4.22
N LEU A 137 28.48 1.04 -5.17
CA LEU A 137 27.04 0.99 -5.05
C LEU A 137 26.52 0.05 -6.13
N LEU A 138 25.75 -0.94 -5.69
CA LEU A 138 25.01 -1.83 -6.58
C LEU A 138 23.57 -1.30 -6.67
N GLU A 139 23.18 -0.80 -7.84
CA GLU A 139 21.81 -0.36 -8.10
C GLU A 139 21.05 -1.44 -8.85
N THR A 140 20.04 -2.01 -8.22
CA THR A 140 19.17 -3.01 -8.82
C THR A 140 17.92 -2.32 -9.36
N TYR A 141 17.70 -2.47 -10.66
CA TYR A 141 16.48 -2.08 -11.34
C TYR A 141 15.62 -3.31 -11.52
N TYR A 142 14.33 -3.21 -11.18
CA TYR A 142 13.40 -4.33 -11.28
C TYR A 142 12.00 -3.79 -11.56
N TYR A 143 11.16 -4.63 -12.15
CA TYR A 143 9.75 -4.34 -12.34
C TYR A 143 8.98 -4.57 -11.04
N SER A 144 8.18 -3.57 -10.66
CA SER A 144 7.35 -3.67 -9.47
C SER A 144 6.26 -4.74 -9.63
N SER A 145 5.79 -5.29 -8.51
CA SER A 145 4.70 -6.28 -8.46
C SER A 145 3.33 -5.72 -8.87
N GLY A 146 3.27 -4.44 -9.25
CA GLY A 146 2.04 -3.75 -9.66
C GLY A 146 1.97 -3.41 -11.15
N GLY A 147 2.89 -3.93 -11.97
CA GLY A 147 2.95 -3.64 -13.41
C GLY A 147 2.60 -4.83 -14.29
N MET A 148 2.61 -4.62 -15.61
CA MET A 148 2.28 -5.64 -16.61
C MET A 148 3.17 -6.88 -16.55
N ILE A 149 4.45 -6.72 -16.21
CA ILE A 149 5.35 -7.89 -16.07
C ILE A 149 4.95 -8.75 -14.89
N ALA A 150 4.54 -8.14 -13.78
CA ALA A 150 4.00 -8.88 -12.65
C ALA A 150 2.70 -9.61 -13.06
N LEU A 151 1.85 -8.96 -13.86
CA LEU A 151 0.64 -9.57 -14.41
C LEU A 151 0.95 -10.85 -15.19
N PHE A 152 1.90 -10.80 -16.13
CA PHE A 152 2.26 -11.97 -16.93
C PHE A 152 2.93 -13.09 -16.11
N LEU A 153 3.76 -12.73 -15.13
CA LEU A 153 4.32 -13.71 -14.19
C LEU A 153 3.21 -14.39 -13.37
N MET A 154 2.22 -13.62 -12.91
CA MET A 154 1.07 -14.17 -12.18
C MET A 154 0.21 -15.08 -13.08
N MET A 155 -0.02 -14.70 -14.34
CA MET A 155 -0.71 -15.56 -15.32
C MET A 155 0.04 -16.87 -15.53
N HIS A 156 1.37 -16.82 -15.59
CA HIS A 156 2.21 -18.00 -15.74
C HIS A 156 2.12 -18.93 -14.54
N ASP A 157 2.25 -18.40 -13.33
CA ASP A 157 2.11 -19.17 -12.10
C ASP A 157 0.70 -19.79 -11.97
N GLN A 158 -0.33 -19.12 -12.51
CA GLN A 158 -1.74 -19.51 -12.38
C GLN A 158 -2.32 -20.19 -13.64
N LYS A 159 -1.47 -20.58 -14.61
CA LYS A 159 -1.90 -21.12 -15.92
C LYS A 159 -2.66 -22.45 -15.86
N ASN A 160 -2.53 -23.22 -14.78
CA ASN A 160 -3.00 -24.61 -14.67
C ASN A 160 -4.48 -24.79 -14.22
N THR A 161 -5.37 -23.85 -14.54
CA THR A 161 -6.80 -24.01 -14.22
C THR A 161 -7.69 -23.43 -15.32
N ASN A 162 -8.98 -23.79 -15.30
CA ASN A 162 -10.05 -23.08 -16.02
C ASN A 162 -10.08 -21.62 -15.55
N TRP A 163 -9.13 -20.82 -15.99
CA TRP A 163 -8.97 -19.42 -15.57
C TRP A 163 -10.22 -18.59 -15.91
N TYR A 164 -11.03 -19.09 -16.84
CA TYR A 164 -12.28 -18.48 -17.25
C TYR A 164 -13.46 -18.75 -16.28
N THR A 165 -13.30 -19.64 -15.29
CA THR A 165 -14.37 -19.95 -14.31
C THR A 165 -14.11 -19.37 -12.93
N ASP A 166 -12.85 -19.14 -12.55
CA ASP A 166 -12.53 -18.61 -11.22
C ASP A 166 -11.73 -17.30 -11.33
N LYS A 167 -12.10 -16.33 -10.51
CA LYS A 167 -11.34 -15.09 -10.38
C LYS A 167 -9.92 -15.39 -9.91
N LYS A 168 -8.94 -15.03 -10.74
CA LYS A 168 -7.52 -15.22 -10.45
C LYS A 168 -6.90 -13.94 -9.88
N GLU A 169 -5.79 -14.08 -9.17
CA GLU A 169 -5.12 -12.91 -8.57
C GLU A 169 -4.63 -11.93 -9.63
N TRP A 170 -4.23 -12.43 -10.82
CA TRP A 170 -3.83 -11.57 -11.93
C TRP A 170 -4.98 -10.68 -12.41
N MET A 171 -6.25 -11.13 -12.34
CA MET A 171 -7.40 -10.32 -12.73
C MET A 171 -7.57 -9.12 -11.80
N ASN A 172 -7.39 -9.32 -10.49
CA ASN A 172 -7.41 -8.23 -9.51
C ASN A 172 -6.26 -7.24 -9.75
N LEU A 173 -5.08 -7.74 -10.13
CA LEU A 173 -3.97 -6.87 -10.50
C LEU A 173 -4.29 -6.08 -11.77
N LEU A 174 -4.90 -6.69 -12.78
CA LEU A 174 -5.32 -5.99 -13.99
C LEU A 174 -6.30 -4.85 -13.67
N THR A 175 -7.32 -5.11 -12.83
CA THR A 175 -8.24 -4.07 -12.37
C THR A 175 -7.50 -2.91 -11.72
N LYS A 176 -6.56 -3.21 -10.82
CA LYS A 176 -5.74 -2.19 -10.17
C LYS A 176 -4.86 -1.42 -11.17
N ILE A 177 -4.29 -2.09 -12.17
CA ILE A 177 -3.51 -1.45 -13.23
C ILE A 177 -4.40 -0.47 -14.01
N SER A 178 -5.60 -0.91 -14.40
CA SER A 178 -6.58 -0.08 -15.11
C SER A 178 -7.00 1.15 -14.29
N ASP A 179 -7.26 0.98 -12.98
CA ASP A 179 -7.70 2.07 -12.10
C ASP A 179 -6.59 3.08 -11.81
N THR A 180 -5.33 2.63 -11.79
CA THR A 180 -4.20 3.48 -11.37
C THR A 180 -3.53 4.23 -12.53
N ASN A 181 -3.66 3.74 -13.75
CA ASN A 181 -3.15 4.42 -14.93
C ASN A 181 -4.24 5.33 -15.49
N THR A 182 -3.96 6.63 -15.57
CA THR A 182 -4.88 7.61 -16.14
C THR A 182 -4.24 8.29 -17.34
N THR A 183 -4.92 8.28 -18.49
CA THR A 183 -4.62 9.16 -19.62
C THR A 183 -5.29 10.51 -19.43
N ILE A 184 -4.71 11.55 -20.02
CA ILE A 184 -5.38 12.84 -20.14
C ILE A 184 -6.02 12.87 -21.52
N TYR A 185 -7.34 12.76 -21.59
CA TYR A 185 -8.12 12.92 -22.82
C TYR A 185 -8.95 14.20 -22.72
N ASN A 186 -8.77 15.14 -23.65
CA ASN A 186 -9.40 16.46 -23.64
C ASN A 186 -9.27 17.20 -22.29
N GLY A 187 -8.09 17.12 -21.68
CA GLY A 187 -7.80 17.78 -20.39
C GLY A 187 -8.40 17.07 -19.16
N GLN A 188 -9.15 15.99 -19.34
CA GLN A 188 -9.70 15.17 -18.25
C GLN A 188 -8.84 13.93 -18.04
N LYS A 189 -8.45 13.67 -16.79
CA LYS A 189 -7.87 12.37 -16.41
C LYS A 189 -8.96 11.32 -16.50
N ARG A 190 -8.82 10.41 -17.46
CA ARG A 190 -9.63 9.20 -17.55
C ARG A 190 -8.72 8.02 -17.19
N PRO A 191 -9.21 6.98 -16.52
CA PRO A 191 -8.51 5.70 -16.50
C PRO A 191 -8.06 5.36 -17.93
N LEU A 192 -6.92 4.71 -18.14
CA LEU A 192 -6.70 3.96 -19.38
C LEU A 192 -7.51 2.69 -19.20
N PRO A 193 -8.77 2.61 -19.66
CA PRO A 193 -9.48 1.39 -19.45
C PRO A 193 -8.85 0.36 -20.40
N ILE A 194 -8.38 -0.74 -19.84
CA ILE A 194 -7.96 -1.89 -20.63
C ILE A 194 -9.25 -2.60 -21.04
N THR A 195 -10.08 -1.91 -21.83
CA THR A 195 -11.45 -2.32 -22.12
C THR A 195 -11.50 -3.43 -23.14
N TYR A 196 -12.51 -4.25 -23.01
CA TYR A 196 -12.87 -5.21 -24.03
C TYR A 196 -13.76 -4.55 -25.07
N ASP A 197 -13.41 -4.86 -26.31
CA ASP A 197 -14.05 -4.34 -27.49
C ASP A 197 -14.58 -5.54 -28.28
N PRO A 198 -15.92 -5.69 -28.42
CA PRO A 198 -16.48 -6.83 -29.14
C PRO A 198 -16.03 -6.86 -30.59
N THR A 199 -15.68 -8.05 -31.08
CA THR A 199 -15.37 -8.24 -32.50
C THR A 199 -16.62 -8.09 -33.37
N LYS A 200 -16.41 -7.76 -34.65
CA LYS A 200 -17.47 -7.73 -35.65
C LYS A 200 -18.25 -9.05 -35.70
N GLU A 201 -17.54 -10.16 -35.61
CA GLU A 201 -18.12 -11.51 -35.61
C GLU A 201 -19.00 -11.74 -34.38
N GLU A 202 -18.58 -11.28 -33.20
CA GLU A 202 -19.39 -11.36 -31.97
C GLU A 202 -20.66 -10.52 -32.08
N LEU A 203 -20.57 -9.29 -32.61
CA LEU A 203 -21.74 -8.42 -32.84
C LEU A 203 -22.70 -9.01 -33.87
N ILE A 204 -22.20 -9.56 -34.98
CA ILE A 204 -23.02 -10.25 -35.99
C ILE A 204 -23.68 -11.49 -35.40
N SER A 205 -22.94 -12.29 -34.63
CA SER A 205 -23.47 -13.48 -33.96
C SER A 205 -24.56 -13.09 -32.96
N PHE A 206 -24.33 -12.04 -32.16
CA PHE A 206 -25.32 -11.54 -31.22
C PHE A 206 -26.57 -11.04 -31.94
N LYS A 207 -26.42 -10.22 -33.00
CA LYS A 207 -27.54 -9.75 -33.84
C LYS A 207 -28.42 -10.90 -34.32
N LYS A 208 -27.80 -11.90 -34.97
CA LYS A 208 -28.51 -13.10 -35.46
C LYS A 208 -29.28 -13.82 -34.35
N SER A 209 -28.72 -13.89 -33.14
CA SER A 209 -29.37 -14.54 -32.00
C SER A 209 -30.57 -13.77 -31.46
N ILE A 210 -30.56 -12.44 -31.57
CA ILE A 210 -31.62 -11.58 -31.03
C ILE A 210 -32.63 -11.11 -32.08
N ASP A 211 -32.39 -11.26 -33.39
CA ASP A 211 -33.29 -10.77 -34.47
C ASP A 211 -34.73 -11.31 -34.36
N SER A 212 -34.91 -12.51 -33.81
CA SER A 212 -36.23 -13.10 -33.55
C SER A 212 -36.99 -12.46 -32.38
N ILE A 213 -36.30 -11.69 -31.53
CA ILE A 213 -36.85 -11.05 -30.34
C ILE A 213 -37.39 -9.67 -30.75
N LYS A 214 -38.72 -9.50 -30.71
CA LYS A 214 -39.40 -8.26 -31.09
C LYS A 214 -39.18 -7.15 -30.05
N LEU A 215 -38.05 -6.44 -30.12
CA LEU A 215 -37.71 -5.37 -29.15
C LEU A 215 -38.48 -4.06 -29.36
N THR A 216 -39.03 -3.83 -30.56
CA THR A 216 -39.79 -2.61 -30.92
C THR A 216 -41.11 -2.47 -30.18
N GLN A 217 -41.64 -3.57 -29.63
CA GLN A 217 -42.87 -3.58 -28.83
C GLN A 217 -42.63 -3.18 -27.36
N TYR A 218 -41.39 -2.89 -26.98
CA TYR A 218 -41.01 -2.54 -25.61
C TYR A 218 -40.44 -1.14 -25.59
N ASP A 219 -41.32 -0.15 -25.79
CA ASP A 219 -40.94 1.22 -25.47
C ASP A 219 -41.06 1.43 -23.96
N ILE A 220 -39.98 1.85 -23.31
CA ILE A 220 -39.89 1.97 -21.84
C ILE A 220 -40.89 3.03 -21.33
N THR A 221 -41.34 3.89 -22.24
CA THR A 221 -42.35 4.94 -22.06
C THR A 221 -43.78 4.40 -21.91
N GLU A 222 -44.13 3.19 -22.38
CA GLU A 222 -45.51 2.68 -22.32
C GLU A 222 -46.04 2.54 -20.87
N LEU A 223 -45.17 2.37 -19.87
CA LEU A 223 -45.58 2.35 -18.47
C LEU A 223 -46.13 3.70 -17.97
N GLN A 224 -45.79 4.81 -18.63
CA GLN A 224 -46.35 6.13 -18.32
C GLN A 224 -47.78 6.30 -18.86
N TYR A 225 -48.15 5.59 -19.91
CA TYR A 225 -49.45 5.72 -20.60
C TYR A 225 -50.57 4.85 -20.02
N ILE A 226 -50.27 3.95 -19.07
CA ILE A 226 -51.28 3.10 -18.40
C ILE A 226 -52.18 3.93 -17.44
N GLY A 227 -51.98 5.25 -17.33
CA GLY A 227 -52.76 6.17 -16.49
C GLY A 227 -54.18 6.48 -16.96
N ASP A 228 -54.53 6.17 -18.21
CA ASP A 228 -55.81 6.58 -18.82
C ASP A 228 -56.99 5.62 -18.58
N THR A 229 -56.76 4.48 -17.89
CA THR A 229 -57.84 3.58 -17.45
C THR A 229 -58.26 3.90 -16.01
N THR A 230 -59.56 3.84 -15.72
CA THR A 230 -60.10 4.05 -14.36
C THR A 230 -60.11 2.78 -13.50
N ASP A 231 -59.89 1.60 -14.09
CA ASP A 231 -59.89 0.33 -13.37
C ASP A 231 -58.51 0.01 -12.78
N LYS A 232 -58.40 0.21 -11.46
CA LYS A 232 -57.17 -0.02 -10.69
C LYS A 232 -56.70 -1.48 -10.70
N GLU A 233 -57.61 -2.45 -10.76
CA GLU A 233 -57.24 -3.87 -10.76
C GLU A 233 -56.78 -4.32 -12.16
N GLU A 234 -57.41 -3.81 -13.22
CA GLU A 234 -56.94 -4.04 -14.59
C GLU A 234 -55.56 -3.43 -14.82
N ILE A 235 -55.30 -2.21 -14.31
CA ILE A 235 -53.99 -1.57 -14.32
C ILE A 235 -52.94 -2.42 -13.60
N LYS A 236 -53.28 -2.91 -12.40
CA LYS A 236 -52.36 -3.73 -11.60
C LYS A 236 -52.03 -5.04 -12.30
N LYS A 237 -53.02 -5.70 -12.92
CA LYS A 237 -52.84 -6.94 -13.69
C LYS A 237 -51.95 -6.70 -14.91
N LYS A 238 -52.23 -5.67 -15.71
CA LYS A 238 -51.41 -5.29 -16.88
C LYS A 238 -49.97 -4.93 -16.48
N LYS A 239 -49.77 -4.21 -15.38
CA LYS A 239 -48.42 -3.91 -14.85
C LYS A 239 -47.64 -5.16 -14.45
N ILE A 240 -48.30 -6.14 -13.81
CA ILE A 240 -47.67 -7.41 -13.43
C ILE A 240 -47.31 -8.22 -14.69
N GLU A 241 -48.20 -8.29 -15.66
CA GLU A 241 -47.99 -9.02 -16.91
C GLU A 241 -46.86 -8.41 -17.74
N LEU A 242 -46.86 -7.08 -17.92
CA LEU A 242 -45.77 -6.35 -18.58
C LEU A 242 -44.44 -6.54 -17.86
N LYS A 243 -44.43 -6.52 -16.52
CA LYS A 243 -43.22 -6.79 -15.75
C LYS A 243 -42.69 -8.21 -16.00
N LYS A 244 -43.57 -9.21 -16.02
CA LYS A 244 -43.21 -10.61 -16.28
C LYS A 244 -42.66 -10.82 -17.69
N ILE A 245 -43.28 -10.20 -18.69
CA ILE A 245 -42.80 -10.23 -20.08
C ILE A 245 -41.43 -9.54 -20.18
N LYS A 246 -41.25 -8.40 -19.52
CA LYS A 246 -39.97 -7.68 -19.44
C LYS A 246 -38.88 -8.59 -18.84
N GLU A 247 -39.18 -9.31 -17.75
CA GLU A 247 -38.24 -10.25 -17.11
C GLU A 247 -37.85 -11.44 -18.01
N ASP A 248 -38.80 -12.05 -18.73
CA ASP A 248 -38.51 -13.16 -19.66
C ASP A 248 -37.61 -12.72 -20.82
N ILE A 249 -37.88 -11.55 -21.39
CA ILE A 249 -37.07 -11.00 -22.49
C ILE A 249 -35.67 -10.63 -22.02
N ILE A 250 -35.56 -9.94 -20.88
CA ILE A 250 -34.25 -9.61 -20.29
C ILE A 250 -33.45 -10.89 -20.06
N SER A 251 -34.08 -11.93 -19.51
CA SER A 251 -33.43 -13.23 -19.28
C SER A 251 -32.93 -13.87 -20.59
N LYS A 252 -33.73 -13.81 -21.66
CA LYS A 252 -33.33 -14.29 -22.99
C LYS A 252 -32.18 -13.47 -23.58
N LEU A 253 -32.26 -12.14 -23.53
CA LEU A 253 -31.19 -11.25 -24.01
C LEU A 253 -29.90 -11.48 -23.24
N ASP A 254 -29.96 -11.61 -21.91
CA ASP A 254 -28.79 -11.83 -21.06
C ASP A 254 -28.11 -13.17 -21.39
N LYS A 255 -28.92 -14.21 -21.62
CA LYS A 255 -28.42 -15.52 -22.04
C LYS A 255 -27.72 -15.46 -23.40
N GLU A 256 -28.32 -14.82 -24.40
CA GLU A 256 -27.70 -14.70 -25.73
C GLU A 256 -26.49 -13.76 -25.71
N ALA A 257 -26.51 -12.70 -24.91
CA ALA A 257 -25.38 -11.80 -24.73
C ALA A 257 -24.18 -12.52 -24.09
N LYS A 258 -24.39 -13.31 -23.04
CA LYS A 258 -23.32 -14.12 -22.41
C LYS A 258 -22.76 -15.20 -23.32
N LYS A 259 -23.57 -15.70 -24.26
CA LYS A 259 -23.15 -16.66 -25.29
C LYS A 259 -22.30 -15.98 -26.36
N ALA A 260 -22.68 -14.78 -26.79
CA ALA A 260 -21.94 -14.02 -27.79
C ALA A 260 -20.66 -13.39 -27.23
N PHE A 261 -20.75 -12.76 -26.06
CA PHE A 261 -19.66 -12.03 -25.40
C PHE A 261 -19.21 -12.79 -24.17
N LYS A 262 -18.21 -13.67 -24.34
CA LYS A 262 -17.69 -14.51 -23.26
C LYS A 262 -17.26 -13.72 -22.03
N LEU A 263 -16.88 -12.45 -22.20
CA LEU A 263 -16.45 -11.59 -21.12
C LEU A 263 -17.55 -11.26 -20.10
N LEU A 264 -18.82 -11.27 -20.51
CA LEU A 264 -19.95 -11.02 -19.60
C LEU A 264 -20.10 -12.12 -18.53
N ASN A 265 -19.43 -13.27 -18.69
CA ASN A 265 -19.35 -14.29 -17.65
C ASN A 265 -18.44 -13.89 -16.47
N PHE A 266 -17.63 -12.83 -16.60
CA PHE A 266 -16.67 -12.37 -15.59
C PHE A 266 -17.18 -11.17 -14.78
N SER A 267 -18.37 -10.63 -15.07
CA SER A 267 -18.97 -9.55 -14.29
C SER A 267 -19.61 -10.10 -13.01
N GLU A 268 -18.82 -10.35 -11.97
CA GLU A 268 -19.33 -10.74 -10.64
C GLU A 268 -20.25 -9.68 -10.01
N ASN A 269 -20.28 -8.48 -10.55
CA ASN A 269 -21.33 -7.51 -10.26
C ASN A 269 -22.26 -7.47 -11.48
N GLN A 270 -23.39 -8.17 -11.40
CA GLN A 270 -24.56 -7.88 -12.25
C GLN A 270 -24.97 -6.40 -12.19
N ASP A 271 -24.44 -5.64 -11.23
CA ASP A 271 -24.57 -4.18 -11.13
C ASP A 271 -23.80 -3.40 -12.21
N LYS A 272 -22.91 -4.01 -13.01
CA LYS A 272 -22.10 -3.26 -13.99
C LYS A 272 -22.89 -2.81 -15.22
N TYR A 273 -23.86 -3.60 -15.67
CA TYR A 273 -24.82 -3.17 -16.70
C TYR A 273 -26.24 -3.40 -16.18
N CYS A 274 -27.08 -2.37 -16.24
CA CYS A 274 -28.47 -2.53 -15.85
C CYS A 274 -29.26 -3.23 -16.98
N ASN A 275 -30.40 -3.82 -16.63
CA ASN A 275 -31.29 -4.43 -17.60
C ASN A 275 -31.68 -3.46 -18.74
N ASP A 276 -31.75 -2.16 -18.44
CA ASP A 276 -32.09 -1.16 -19.44
C ASP A 276 -30.92 -0.94 -20.42
N SER A 277 -29.65 -0.95 -19.97
CA SER A 277 -28.45 -0.95 -20.84
C SER A 277 -28.44 -2.13 -21.81
N LEU A 278 -28.77 -3.34 -21.34
CA LEU A 278 -28.80 -4.52 -22.20
C LEU A 278 -29.88 -4.40 -23.29
N VAL A 279 -31.05 -3.88 -22.94
CA VAL A 279 -32.14 -3.64 -23.90
C VAL A 279 -31.74 -2.56 -24.90
N GLU A 280 -31.15 -1.45 -24.43
CA GLU A 280 -30.65 -0.37 -25.29
C GLU A 280 -29.59 -0.88 -26.27
N PHE A 281 -28.61 -1.63 -25.76
CA PHE A 281 -27.56 -2.24 -26.58
C PHE A 281 -28.15 -3.18 -27.62
N SER A 282 -29.11 -4.03 -27.22
CA SER A 282 -29.77 -4.98 -28.12
C SER A 282 -30.56 -4.27 -29.23
N LYS A 283 -31.26 -3.17 -28.89
CA LYS A 283 -31.96 -2.32 -29.87
C LYS A 283 -30.98 -1.67 -30.84
N TRP A 284 -29.86 -1.17 -30.35
CA TRP A 284 -28.79 -0.62 -31.19
C TRP A 284 -28.24 -1.69 -32.16
N VAL A 285 -27.88 -2.88 -31.67
CA VAL A 285 -27.39 -4.00 -32.50
C VAL A 285 -28.41 -4.41 -33.57
N GLN A 286 -29.70 -4.51 -33.23
CA GLN A 286 -30.76 -4.83 -34.21
C GLN A 286 -30.94 -3.72 -35.25
N GLY A 287 -30.99 -2.46 -34.80
CA GLY A 287 -31.23 -1.28 -35.62
C GLY A 287 -30.07 -0.90 -36.53
N ASN A 288 -28.85 -1.38 -36.24
CA ASN A 288 -27.67 -1.10 -37.05
C ASN A 288 -27.74 -1.94 -38.35
N THR A 289 -28.17 -1.31 -39.45
CA THR A 289 -28.38 -1.94 -40.77
C THR A 289 -27.09 -2.04 -41.60
N THR A 290 -26.11 -1.19 -41.30
CA THR A 290 -24.78 -1.19 -41.90
C THR A 290 -23.87 -2.17 -41.17
N CYS A 291 -22.97 -2.83 -41.89
CA CYS A 291 -21.99 -3.75 -41.30
C CYS A 291 -21.24 -3.03 -40.18
N PHE A 292 -21.14 -3.63 -38.98
CA PHE A 292 -20.23 -3.14 -37.93
C PHE A 292 -18.85 -2.98 -38.55
N SER A 293 -18.41 -1.74 -38.74
CA SER A 293 -17.21 -1.39 -39.51
C SER A 293 -16.62 -0.04 -39.10
N GLY A 294 -17.11 0.56 -38.01
CA GLY A 294 -16.65 1.87 -37.56
C GLY A 294 -15.86 1.78 -36.26
N GLU A 295 -14.87 2.66 -36.12
CA GLU A 295 -14.16 2.98 -34.86
C GLU A 295 -15.08 3.55 -33.75
N ASP A 296 -16.39 3.66 -34.01
CA ASP A 296 -17.38 4.13 -33.04
C ASP A 296 -18.17 2.98 -32.40
N ASP A 297 -18.10 1.75 -32.95
CA ASP A 297 -18.90 0.61 -32.50
C ASP A 297 -18.45 0.10 -31.10
N ASP A 298 -17.16 0.18 -30.81
CA ASP A 298 -16.50 -0.11 -29.52
C ASP A 298 -16.86 0.94 -28.45
N ILE A 299 -16.74 2.23 -28.79
CA ILE A 299 -17.18 3.34 -27.93
C ILE A 299 -18.65 3.15 -27.59
N LYS A 300 -19.46 2.69 -28.55
CA LYS A 300 -20.88 2.45 -28.33
C LYS A 300 -21.12 1.31 -27.35
N PHE A 301 -20.42 0.18 -27.48
CA PHE A 301 -20.51 -0.92 -26.51
C PHE A 301 -20.15 -0.44 -25.10
N SER A 302 -18.96 0.15 -24.89
CA SER A 302 -18.52 0.61 -23.57
C SER A 302 -19.40 1.73 -23.02
N SER A 303 -19.95 2.60 -23.87
CA SER A 303 -20.85 3.68 -23.42
C SER A 303 -22.19 3.15 -22.90
N ILE A 304 -22.72 2.07 -23.46
CA ILE A 304 -24.02 1.51 -23.08
C ILE A 304 -23.86 0.48 -21.95
N MET A 305 -22.91 -0.44 -22.12
CA MET A 305 -22.72 -1.59 -21.24
C MET A 305 -21.72 -1.32 -20.11
N GLY A 306 -20.93 -0.24 -20.21
CA GLY A 306 -19.88 0.11 -19.25
C GLY A 306 -18.50 -0.47 -19.60
N ASP A 307 -17.50 -0.12 -18.80
CA ASP A 307 -16.11 -0.56 -19.01
C ASP A 307 -15.90 -2.00 -18.50
N PHE A 308 -15.78 -2.96 -19.40
CA PHE A 308 -15.36 -4.33 -19.07
C PHE A 308 -13.87 -4.48 -19.34
N LEU A 309 -13.13 -5.08 -18.41
CA LEU A 309 -11.69 -5.30 -18.61
C LEU A 309 -11.45 -6.49 -19.53
N ASP A 310 -10.54 -6.35 -20.49
CA ASP A 310 -10.25 -7.37 -21.50
C ASP A 310 -9.39 -8.52 -20.98
N TYR A 311 -9.88 -9.23 -19.96
CA TYR A 311 -9.19 -10.38 -19.39
C TYR A 311 -8.88 -11.45 -20.46
N ILE A 312 -9.77 -11.60 -21.44
CA ILE A 312 -9.71 -12.67 -22.43
C ILE A 312 -8.59 -12.43 -23.42
N ASN A 313 -8.58 -11.27 -24.09
CA ASN A 313 -7.57 -11.05 -25.12
C ASN A 313 -6.19 -10.84 -24.51
N ILE A 314 -6.08 -10.26 -23.31
CA ILE A 314 -4.82 -10.18 -22.58
C ILE A 314 -4.28 -11.57 -22.23
N TYR A 315 -5.13 -12.48 -21.75
CA TYR A 315 -4.70 -13.84 -21.45
C TYR A 315 -4.34 -14.59 -22.74
N ASN A 316 -5.09 -14.39 -23.83
CA ASN A 316 -4.77 -14.97 -25.13
C ASN A 316 -3.44 -14.45 -25.67
N PHE A 317 -3.15 -13.16 -25.53
CA PHE A 317 -1.85 -12.57 -25.84
C PHE A 317 -0.73 -13.23 -25.03
N TYR A 318 -0.91 -13.34 -23.71
CA TYR A 318 0.04 -14.05 -22.85
C TYR A 318 0.25 -15.50 -23.31
N LYS A 319 -0.84 -16.23 -23.57
CA LYS A 319 -0.77 -17.63 -23.98
C LYS A 319 -0.07 -17.78 -25.32
N LYS A 320 -0.38 -16.92 -26.29
CA LYS A 320 0.15 -16.96 -27.66
C LYS A 320 1.64 -16.61 -27.73
N TYR A 321 2.07 -15.58 -27.01
CA TYR A 321 3.42 -15.04 -27.17
C TYR A 321 4.36 -15.30 -26.01
N LEU A 322 3.85 -15.33 -24.78
CA LEU A 322 4.68 -15.25 -23.59
C LEU A 322 4.79 -16.60 -22.86
N SER A 323 3.76 -17.43 -22.89
CA SER A 323 3.68 -18.65 -22.08
C SER A 323 4.87 -19.58 -22.27
N ARG A 324 5.18 -19.94 -23.52
CA ARG A 324 6.27 -20.84 -23.89
C ARG A 324 7.66 -20.31 -23.47
N PRO A 325 8.05 -19.07 -23.76
CA PRO A 325 9.31 -18.52 -23.25
C PRO A 325 9.43 -18.55 -21.73
N PHE A 326 8.33 -18.35 -21.00
CA PHE A 326 8.32 -18.51 -19.55
C PHE A 326 8.45 -19.98 -19.13
N ASP A 327 7.86 -20.93 -19.87
CA ASP A 327 7.99 -22.38 -19.64
C ASP A 327 9.42 -22.88 -19.85
N ASP A 328 9.99 -22.51 -21.00
CA ASP A 328 11.32 -22.94 -21.45
C ASP A 328 12.44 -22.21 -20.68
N GLN A 329 12.09 -21.23 -19.82
CA GLN A 329 13.01 -20.27 -19.20
C GLN A 329 13.98 -19.63 -20.21
N SER A 330 13.56 -19.58 -21.48
CA SER A 330 14.40 -19.21 -22.62
C SER A 330 14.58 -17.70 -22.74
N ILE A 331 13.90 -16.92 -21.89
CA ILE A 331 14.03 -15.47 -21.84
C ILE A 331 15.38 -15.15 -21.25
N GLU A 332 16.33 -14.80 -22.12
CA GLU A 332 17.67 -14.39 -21.73
C GLU A 332 17.59 -13.24 -20.70
N LYS A 333 18.50 -13.26 -19.72
CA LYS A 333 18.54 -12.32 -18.61
C LYS A 333 18.52 -10.87 -19.11
N GLY A 334 17.59 -10.06 -18.62
CA GLY A 334 17.46 -8.65 -19.02
C GLY A 334 16.76 -8.42 -20.38
N THR A 335 16.38 -9.48 -21.10
CA THR A 335 15.69 -9.38 -22.40
C THR A 335 14.17 -9.47 -22.31
N LEU A 336 13.60 -9.75 -21.12
CA LEU A 336 12.15 -9.88 -20.94
C LEU A 336 11.38 -8.66 -21.45
N LYS A 337 11.92 -7.45 -21.22
CA LYS A 337 11.34 -6.20 -21.72
C LYS A 337 11.26 -6.20 -23.24
N SER A 338 12.41 -6.36 -23.91
CA SER A 338 12.51 -6.38 -25.37
C SER A 338 11.69 -7.51 -25.98
N PHE A 339 11.57 -8.64 -25.28
CA PHE A 339 10.75 -9.76 -25.70
C PHE A 339 9.27 -9.38 -25.71
N ILE A 340 8.76 -8.81 -24.61
CA ILE A 340 7.36 -8.35 -24.54
C ILE A 340 7.11 -7.22 -25.55
N GLU A 341 8.01 -6.26 -25.70
CA GLU A 341 7.92 -5.19 -26.71
C GLU A 341 7.81 -5.77 -28.13
N LYS A 342 8.63 -6.78 -28.45
CA LYS A 342 8.56 -7.49 -29.73
C LYS A 342 7.24 -8.25 -29.89
N SER A 343 6.73 -8.89 -28.84
CA SER A 343 5.44 -9.57 -28.87
C SER A 343 4.28 -8.61 -29.11
N ILE A 344 4.29 -7.42 -28.48
CA ILE A 344 3.31 -6.36 -28.70
C ILE A 344 3.35 -5.89 -30.16
N LYS A 345 4.57 -5.62 -30.66
CA LYS A 345 4.75 -5.21 -32.06
C LYS A 345 4.22 -6.27 -33.04
N THR A 346 4.54 -7.53 -32.80
CA THR A 346 4.08 -8.66 -33.63
C THR A 346 2.56 -8.79 -33.60
N GLU A 347 1.94 -8.66 -32.42
CA GLU A 347 0.47 -8.70 -32.32
C GLU A 347 -0.17 -7.52 -33.06
N ARG A 348 0.42 -6.32 -32.98
CA ARG A 348 -0.06 -5.13 -33.71
C ARG A 348 0.04 -5.32 -35.23
N GLU A 349 1.14 -5.90 -35.71
CA GLU A 349 1.34 -6.16 -37.15
C GLU A 349 0.24 -7.06 -37.75
N LEU A 350 -0.41 -7.93 -36.96
CA LEU A 350 -1.56 -8.72 -37.40
C LEU A 350 -2.81 -7.89 -37.68
N PHE A 351 -2.90 -6.69 -37.14
CA PHE A 351 -4.04 -5.79 -37.35
C PHE A 351 -3.75 -4.73 -38.43
N ASN A 352 -2.48 -4.47 -38.78
CA ASN A 352 -2.11 -3.42 -39.75
C ASN A 352 -2.60 -3.67 -41.20
N ASP A 353 -2.76 -4.93 -41.61
CA ASP A 353 -3.19 -5.28 -42.99
C ASP A 353 -4.72 -5.41 -43.12
N SER A 354 -5.43 -5.15 -42.04
CA SER A 354 -6.86 -5.33 -41.94
C SER A 354 -7.44 -3.97 -41.51
N ASP A 355 -8.58 -3.53 -42.04
CA ASP A 355 -9.30 -2.34 -41.52
C ASP A 355 -9.80 -2.54 -40.06
N PHE A 356 -9.15 -3.42 -39.29
CA PHE A 356 -9.56 -3.84 -37.97
C PHE A 356 -8.84 -3.07 -36.89
N PHE A 357 -9.66 -2.70 -35.93
CA PHE A 357 -9.38 -2.23 -34.60
C PHE A 357 -8.13 -2.84 -33.94
N ILE A 358 -7.20 -1.98 -33.49
CA ILE A 358 -6.08 -2.38 -32.63
C ILE A 358 -6.63 -2.58 -31.21
N PRO A 359 -6.51 -3.77 -30.61
CA PRO A 359 -7.03 -4.00 -29.26
C PRO A 359 -6.52 -2.97 -28.25
N SER A 360 -7.44 -2.37 -27.50
CA SER A 360 -7.13 -1.26 -26.59
C SER A 360 -6.08 -1.64 -25.53
N TYR A 361 -5.96 -2.93 -25.19
CA TYR A 361 -4.99 -3.43 -24.21
C TYR A 361 -3.52 -3.29 -24.65
N LEU A 362 -3.23 -3.18 -25.95
CA LEU A 362 -1.85 -3.06 -26.43
C LEU A 362 -1.21 -1.71 -26.07
N HIS A 363 -2.00 -0.63 -26.07
CA HIS A 363 -1.48 0.71 -25.79
C HIS A 363 -1.01 0.89 -24.32
N PRO A 364 -1.78 0.46 -23.30
CA PRO A 364 -1.31 0.39 -21.92
C PRO A 364 -0.06 -0.47 -21.75
N PHE A 365 0.11 -1.54 -22.52
CA PHE A 365 1.30 -2.39 -22.38
C PHE A 365 2.57 -1.60 -22.74
N GLU A 366 2.54 -0.85 -23.85
CA GLU A 366 3.65 0.01 -24.27
C GLU A 366 3.96 1.08 -23.21
N GLU A 367 2.92 1.81 -22.76
CA GLU A 367 3.10 2.92 -21.82
C GLU A 367 3.62 2.43 -20.44
N ILE A 368 3.16 1.26 -19.98
CA ILE A 368 3.58 0.67 -18.69
C ILE A 368 4.98 0.08 -18.77
N ILE A 369 5.39 -0.43 -19.94
CA ILE A 369 6.74 -0.93 -20.15
C ILE A 369 7.76 0.22 -20.12
N GLU A 370 7.38 1.39 -20.63
CA GLU A 370 8.20 2.61 -20.60
C GLU A 370 8.20 3.27 -19.21
N LYS A 371 7.06 3.29 -18.52
CA LYS A 371 6.91 3.92 -17.20
C LYS A 371 7.23 2.96 -16.05
N LYS A 372 8.41 3.16 -15.45
CA LYS A 372 8.86 2.76 -14.08
C LYS A 372 9.79 1.55 -14.00
N THR A 373 11.04 1.74 -14.39
CA THR A 373 12.15 1.17 -13.60
C THR A 373 12.41 2.10 -12.42
N LYS A 374 11.85 1.80 -11.24
CA LYS A 374 12.27 2.51 -10.02
C LYS A 374 13.62 1.93 -9.59
N PRO A 375 14.72 2.71 -9.55
CA PRO A 375 15.93 2.22 -8.90
C PRO A 375 15.59 1.96 -7.44
N ILE A 376 15.74 0.72 -6.97
CA ILE A 376 16.01 0.50 -5.55
C ILE A 376 17.51 0.80 -5.40
N PRO A 377 17.92 1.91 -4.74
CA PRO A 377 19.25 1.91 -4.12
C PRO A 377 19.25 0.70 -3.18
N SER A 378 20.25 -0.19 -3.25
CA SER A 378 20.27 -1.43 -2.47
C SER A 378 19.93 -1.13 -1.00
N THR A 379 18.66 -1.31 -0.65
CA THR A 379 18.13 -0.99 0.67
C THR A 379 17.72 -2.32 1.26
N TYR A 380 18.74 -3.16 1.44
CA TYR A 380 18.64 -4.24 2.41
C TYR A 380 19.52 -3.93 3.61
N PRO A 381 18.91 -3.43 4.70
CA PRO A 381 19.51 -3.49 6.03
C PRO A 381 19.50 -4.88 6.65
N LYS A 382 19.09 -5.94 5.91
CA LYS A 382 19.30 -7.33 6.38
C LYS A 382 20.79 -7.64 6.60
N THR A 383 21.71 -6.95 5.91
CA THR A 383 23.15 -7.13 6.05
C THR A 383 23.87 -6.00 6.79
N PHE A 384 23.18 -4.91 7.18
CA PHE A 384 23.68 -4.07 8.26
C PHE A 384 23.49 -4.86 9.55
N LYS A 385 24.51 -5.62 9.95
CA LYS A 385 24.81 -5.78 11.37
C LYS A 385 25.00 -4.37 11.91
N THR A 386 23.90 -3.71 12.27
CA THR A 386 23.94 -2.56 13.16
C THR A 386 24.52 -3.15 14.43
N ALA A 387 25.78 -2.79 14.72
CA ALA A 387 26.40 -3.15 15.99
C ALA A 387 25.38 -2.83 17.08
N TYR A 388 25.12 -3.80 17.95
CA TYR A 388 24.13 -3.70 19.03
C TYR A 388 24.49 -2.48 19.88
N LYS A 389 23.90 -1.33 19.57
CA LYS A 389 24.05 -0.12 20.37
C LYS A 389 22.74 0.02 21.11
N LEU A 390 22.78 -0.30 22.40
CA LEU A 390 21.72 0.03 23.34
C LEU A 390 21.33 1.49 23.12
N SER A 391 20.16 1.73 22.54
CA SER A 391 19.71 3.09 22.23
C SER A 391 18.90 3.59 23.41
N LEU A 392 19.49 4.54 24.15
CA LEU A 392 18.79 5.34 25.15
C LEU A 392 18.07 6.48 24.43
N VAL A 393 16.75 6.53 24.55
CA VAL A 393 15.93 7.54 23.89
C VAL A 393 15.17 8.33 24.95
N PRO A 394 15.56 9.58 25.23
CA PRO A 394 14.85 10.39 26.20
C PRO A 394 13.47 10.79 25.65
N ASP A 395 12.45 10.72 26.50
CA ASP A 395 11.07 11.02 26.14
C ASP A 395 10.34 11.80 27.24
N PHE A 396 9.25 12.43 26.82
CA PHE A 396 8.32 13.14 27.68
C PHE A 396 6.91 12.69 27.34
N GLY A 397 6.05 12.58 28.35
CA GLY A 397 4.69 12.10 28.14
C GLY A 397 3.77 12.31 29.31
N TYR A 398 2.59 11.71 29.19
CA TYR A 398 1.57 11.68 30.23
C TYR A 398 1.21 10.23 30.54
N ILE A 399 1.10 9.90 31.83
CA ILE A 399 0.61 8.60 32.31
C ILE A 399 -0.72 8.78 33.04
N GLY A 400 -1.64 7.85 32.84
CA GLY A 400 -2.86 7.69 33.62
C GLY A 400 -2.75 6.48 34.56
N TYR A 401 -3.24 6.64 35.80
CA TYR A 401 -3.21 5.57 36.80
C TYR A 401 -4.39 4.64 36.63
N LEU A 402 -4.15 3.33 36.68
CA LEU A 402 -5.19 2.31 36.62
C LEU A 402 -5.69 2.00 38.04
N SER A 403 -6.98 2.18 38.30
CA SER A 403 -7.57 1.88 39.61
C SER A 403 -7.88 0.39 39.73
N ASP A 404 -7.57 -0.22 40.88
CA ASP A 404 -7.87 -1.64 41.12
C ASP A 404 -9.39 -1.93 41.17
N SER A 405 -10.21 -0.93 41.53
CA SER A 405 -11.65 -1.09 41.71
C SER A 405 -12.51 -0.73 40.50
N GLU A 406 -11.99 0.05 39.55
CA GLU A 406 -12.73 0.58 38.42
C GLU A 406 -11.80 0.58 37.21
N ASN A 407 -12.20 -0.03 36.09
CA ASN A 407 -11.44 -0.05 34.83
C ASN A 407 -11.32 1.34 34.15
N THR A 408 -11.44 2.42 34.93
CA THR A 408 -11.35 3.82 34.51
C THR A 408 -10.06 4.43 35.07
N PRO A 409 -9.31 5.19 34.27
CA PRO A 409 -8.12 5.89 34.76
C PRO A 409 -8.50 6.89 35.85
N LYS A 410 -7.91 6.78 37.05
CA LYS A 410 -8.12 7.74 38.16
C LYS A 410 -6.95 8.71 38.22
N GLY A 411 -7.02 9.74 37.39
CA GLY A 411 -6.00 10.79 37.31
C GLY A 411 -4.75 10.36 36.53
N GLY A 412 -3.71 11.18 36.63
CA GLY A 412 -2.47 10.99 35.89
C GLY A 412 -1.48 12.12 36.10
N ASN A 413 -0.30 12.01 35.51
CA ASN A 413 0.79 12.96 35.70
C ASN A 413 1.70 13.00 34.46
N LEU A 414 2.37 14.14 34.27
CA LEU A 414 3.45 14.25 33.29
C LEU A 414 4.68 13.53 33.80
N PHE A 415 5.50 13.03 32.87
CA PHE A 415 6.75 12.36 33.21
C PHE A 415 7.88 12.72 32.25
N LEU A 416 9.11 12.61 32.75
CA LEU A 416 10.35 12.64 31.97
C LEU A 416 11.02 11.28 32.08
N GLY A 417 11.30 10.65 30.94
CA GLY A 417 11.73 9.27 30.88
C GLY A 417 12.85 9.02 29.89
N VAL A 418 13.29 7.77 29.89
CA VAL A 418 14.19 7.19 28.90
C VAL A 418 13.65 5.83 28.51
N ASN A 419 13.59 5.59 27.20
CA ASN A 419 13.33 4.29 26.61
C ASN A 419 14.64 3.63 26.21
N VAL A 420 14.87 2.43 26.72
CA VAL A 420 15.97 1.54 26.35
C VAL A 420 15.46 0.58 25.29
N SER A 421 15.86 0.79 24.04
CA SER A 421 15.41 -0.06 22.93
C SER A 421 16.07 -1.44 22.98
N LEU A 422 15.25 -2.50 22.97
CA LEU A 422 15.74 -3.89 22.99
C LEU A 422 16.35 -4.33 21.65
N SER A 423 16.10 -3.57 20.58
CA SER A 423 16.61 -3.83 19.25
C SER A 423 16.84 -2.54 18.48
N PRO A 424 17.83 -2.50 17.58
CA PRO A 424 18.09 -1.33 16.75
C PRO A 424 16.91 -1.08 15.80
N SER A 425 16.62 0.19 15.57
CA SER A 425 15.59 0.62 14.63
C SER A 425 16.04 1.89 13.93
N ASN A 426 15.86 1.94 12.62
CA ASN A 426 16.15 3.14 11.84
C ASN A 426 15.01 4.16 12.05
N LYS A 427 15.30 5.26 12.74
CA LYS A 427 14.33 6.34 13.01
C LYS A 427 14.00 7.18 11.78
N ASP A 428 14.83 7.14 10.73
CA ASP A 428 14.63 7.91 9.49
C ASP A 428 13.57 7.28 8.57
N VAL A 429 13.18 6.03 8.84
CA VAL A 429 12.15 5.33 8.06
C VAL A 429 10.80 5.43 8.79
N PRO A 430 9.75 6.01 8.17
CA PRO A 430 8.42 6.10 8.76
C PRO A 430 7.88 4.74 9.21
N LEU A 431 7.23 4.73 10.39
CA LEU A 431 6.75 3.49 11.03
C LEU A 431 5.76 2.70 10.15
N ARG A 432 5.00 3.38 9.29
CA ARG A 432 4.01 2.77 8.39
C ARG A 432 4.63 1.90 7.30
N ILE A 433 5.85 2.22 6.87
CA ILE A 433 6.55 1.47 5.81
C ILE A 433 7.66 0.59 6.38
N SER A 434 8.06 0.78 7.63
CA SER A 434 9.03 -0.08 8.29
C SER A 434 8.36 -1.40 8.71
N ARG A 435 8.81 -2.51 8.12
CA ARG A 435 8.43 -3.87 8.52
C ARG A 435 9.15 -4.28 9.83
N LEU A 436 8.96 -3.49 10.89
CA LEU A 436 9.54 -3.78 12.21
C LEU A 436 8.83 -4.97 12.86
N SER A 437 9.61 -5.95 13.31
CA SER A 437 9.15 -7.03 14.17
C SER A 437 8.64 -6.51 15.52
N LEU A 438 7.91 -7.36 16.25
CA LEU A 438 7.38 -7.03 17.58
C LEU A 438 8.51 -6.59 18.54
N TRP A 439 9.63 -7.31 18.56
CA TRP A 439 10.80 -7.02 19.40
C TRP A 439 11.48 -5.69 19.06
N GLN A 440 11.45 -5.28 17.79
CA GLN A 440 11.96 -3.97 17.35
C GLN A 440 11.04 -2.80 17.70
N ARG A 441 9.80 -3.09 18.11
CA ARG A 441 8.82 -2.09 18.56
C ARG A 441 8.78 -1.98 20.08
N LEU A 442 9.31 -2.96 20.80
CA LEU A 442 9.36 -3.01 22.26
C LEU A 442 10.62 -2.33 22.82
N SER A 443 10.43 -1.58 23.90
CA SER A 443 11.51 -0.99 24.71
C SER A 443 11.22 -1.16 26.20
N ILE A 444 12.27 -1.14 27.01
CA ILE A 444 12.15 -0.98 28.47
C ILE A 444 12.05 0.52 28.73
N HIS A 445 11.14 0.91 29.62
CA HIS A 445 10.87 2.31 29.95
C HIS A 445 11.10 2.56 31.42
N THR A 446 11.85 3.63 31.71
CA THR A 446 12.09 4.12 33.06
C THR A 446 12.01 5.64 33.06
N GLY A 447 11.53 6.24 34.14
CA GLY A 447 11.41 7.70 34.21
C GLY A 447 10.97 8.20 35.57
N VAL A 448 10.72 9.50 35.67
CA VAL A 448 10.23 10.15 36.88
C VAL A 448 9.00 10.99 36.56
N THR A 449 8.01 11.01 37.47
CA THR A 449 6.89 11.95 37.35
C THR A 449 7.37 13.38 37.57
N VAL A 450 6.76 14.36 36.90
CA VAL A 450 7.08 15.78 37.10
C VAL A 450 6.34 16.35 38.30
N GLY A 451 5.10 15.91 38.54
CA GLY A 451 4.32 16.27 39.72
C GLY A 451 4.47 15.28 40.88
N SER A 452 4.20 15.78 42.08
CA SER A 452 4.03 14.95 43.28
C SER A 452 2.75 14.13 43.19
N ILE A 453 2.81 12.88 43.64
CA ILE A 453 1.63 12.02 43.84
C ILE A 453 1.28 11.85 45.32
N ALA A 454 2.01 12.53 46.21
CA ALA A 454 1.84 12.40 47.64
C ALA A 454 0.42 12.80 48.06
N GLU A 455 -0.12 12.04 49.00
CA GLU A 455 -1.43 12.24 49.60
C GLU A 455 -1.28 11.98 51.09
N THR A 456 -1.63 12.99 51.89
CA THR A 456 -1.42 13.00 53.34
C THR A 456 -1.98 11.74 53.98
N ASN A 457 -1.15 11.02 54.74
CA ASN A 457 -1.48 9.75 55.42
C ASN A 457 -1.88 8.58 54.52
N VAL A 458 -1.70 8.67 53.20
CA VAL A 458 -2.03 7.59 52.25
C VAL A 458 -0.79 7.13 51.50
N ARG A 459 -0.09 8.06 50.84
CA ARG A 459 1.08 7.77 50.03
C ARG A 459 2.04 8.95 49.97
N ASP A 460 3.32 8.65 49.82
CA ASP A 460 4.40 9.58 49.60
C ASP A 460 5.11 9.22 48.28
N ASN A 461 5.84 10.19 47.73
CA ASN A 461 6.65 9.96 46.53
C ASN A 461 7.78 8.95 46.81
N PHE A 462 8.34 8.36 45.75
CA PHE A 462 9.45 7.42 45.88
C PHE A 462 10.72 8.11 46.41
N PHE A 463 11.06 9.30 45.88
CA PHE A 463 12.14 10.15 46.39
C PHE A 463 11.82 11.65 46.18
N GLY A 464 11.91 12.44 47.25
CA GLY A 464 11.61 13.87 47.19
C GLY A 464 10.21 14.14 46.65
N ASN A 465 10.11 14.90 45.55
CA ASN A 465 8.85 15.21 44.88
C ASN A 465 8.54 14.31 43.67
N TYR A 466 9.32 13.24 43.49
CA TYR A 466 9.31 12.44 42.28
C TYR A 466 9.02 10.97 42.57
N SER A 467 8.26 10.33 41.69
CA SER A 467 8.01 8.90 41.73
C SER A 467 8.60 8.21 40.50
N LEU A 468 9.18 7.03 40.72
CA LEU A 468 9.90 6.27 39.69
C LEU A 468 8.93 5.45 38.85
N LEU A 469 9.00 5.60 37.53
CA LEU A 469 8.28 4.74 36.59
C LEU A 469 9.20 3.61 36.14
N LEU A 470 8.69 2.38 36.09
CA LEU A 470 9.34 1.23 35.47
C LEU A 470 8.32 0.45 34.65
N GLY A 471 8.69 0.06 33.42
CA GLY A 471 7.75 -0.62 32.54
C GLY A 471 8.29 -0.98 31.17
N GLY A 472 7.35 -1.28 30.28
CA GLY A 472 7.60 -1.51 28.86
C GLY A 472 6.92 -0.45 28.02
N SER A 473 7.40 -0.31 26.78
CA SER A 473 6.83 0.62 25.82
C SER A 473 6.75 0.02 24.42
N TYR A 474 5.78 0.48 23.65
CA TYR A 474 5.49 -0.01 22.31
C TYR A 474 5.28 1.13 21.32
N LYS A 475 5.97 1.08 20.18
CA LYS A 475 5.85 2.08 19.10
C LYS A 475 4.54 1.93 18.32
N VAL A 476 3.76 3.02 18.21
CA VAL A 476 2.40 2.97 17.63
C VAL A 476 2.16 3.82 16.39
N ILE A 477 2.51 5.11 16.40
CA ILE A 477 2.14 6.06 15.33
C ILE A 477 3.35 6.44 14.48
N THR A 478 4.42 6.85 15.15
CA THR A 478 5.69 7.24 14.53
C THR A 478 6.84 6.47 15.18
N GLN A 479 8.05 6.58 14.64
CA GLN A 479 9.25 6.02 15.29
C GLN A 479 9.51 6.64 16.68
N GLY A 480 8.94 7.82 16.97
CA GLY A 480 9.09 8.53 18.23
C GLY A 480 7.83 8.59 19.10
N THR A 481 6.72 7.94 18.75
CA THR A 481 5.50 7.90 19.57
C THR A 481 5.32 6.52 20.18
N ARG A 482 5.24 6.46 21.51
CA ARG A 482 5.09 5.21 22.26
C ARG A 482 3.87 5.20 23.16
N ILE A 483 3.29 4.01 23.31
CA ILE A 483 2.44 3.67 24.45
C ILE A 483 3.37 3.08 25.51
N ASN A 484 3.29 3.61 26.73
CA ASN A 484 4.05 3.12 27.88
C ASN A 484 3.08 2.41 28.83
N PHE A 485 3.53 1.34 29.46
CA PHE A 485 2.77 0.61 30.48
C PHE A 485 3.72 0.05 31.52
N GLY A 486 3.28 -0.01 32.78
CA GLY A 486 4.13 -0.52 33.85
C GLY A 486 3.62 -0.14 35.22
N GLY A 487 4.56 -0.06 36.17
CA GLY A 487 4.32 0.34 37.54
C GLY A 487 5.00 1.64 37.89
N LEU A 488 4.28 2.51 38.57
CA LEU A 488 4.84 3.65 39.28
C LEU A 488 5.13 3.22 40.71
N LEU A 489 6.41 3.28 41.10
CA LEU A 489 6.86 2.99 42.45
C LEU A 489 6.64 4.20 43.35
N TYR A 490 6.08 3.97 44.53
CA TYR A 490 5.82 5.00 45.53
C TYR A 490 5.92 4.44 46.95
N ASN A 491 5.96 5.32 47.95
CA ASN A 491 5.99 4.92 49.36
C ASN A 491 4.57 4.94 49.93
N LYS A 492 3.96 3.79 50.15
CA LYS A 492 2.69 3.67 50.87
C LYS A 492 2.89 3.99 52.34
N ILE A 493 2.05 4.86 52.90
CA ILE A 493 2.05 5.18 54.33
C ILE A 493 0.96 4.35 55.00
N ASP A 494 1.31 3.62 56.05
CA ASP A 494 0.33 3.01 56.94
C ASP A 494 -0.27 4.10 57.84
N ALA A 495 -1.58 4.31 57.72
CA ALA A 495 -2.30 5.35 58.45
C ALA A 495 -2.26 5.18 59.98
N ILE A 496 -1.99 3.97 60.48
CA ILE A 496 -2.02 3.66 61.91
C ILE A 496 -0.67 3.99 62.57
N ASN A 497 0.44 3.58 61.95
CA ASN A 497 1.78 3.67 62.55
C ASN A 497 2.74 4.60 61.79
N GLY A 498 2.33 5.17 60.66
CA GLY A 498 3.15 6.06 59.82
C GLY A 498 4.31 5.37 59.10
N SER A 499 4.41 4.03 59.17
CA SER A 499 5.47 3.29 58.50
C SER A 499 5.34 3.39 56.98
N LYS A 500 6.48 3.44 56.29
CA LYS A 500 6.57 3.53 54.83
C LYS A 500 6.94 2.18 54.25
N SER A 501 6.22 1.77 53.21
CA SER A 501 6.51 0.56 52.42
C SER A 501 6.46 0.86 50.93
N ILE A 502 7.23 0.15 50.10
CA ILE A 502 7.20 0.35 48.65
C ILE A 502 5.93 -0.30 48.10
N ALA A 503 5.19 0.45 47.30
CA ALA A 503 4.02 -0.02 46.57
C ALA A 503 4.13 0.33 45.08
N VAL A 504 3.34 -0.37 44.27
CA VAL A 504 3.35 -0.23 42.81
C VAL A 504 1.95 0.17 42.34
N GLN A 505 1.85 1.30 41.65
CA GLN A 505 0.63 1.77 41.02
C GLN A 505 0.68 1.46 39.51
N PRO A 506 -0.15 0.56 38.97
CA PRO A 506 -0.17 0.31 37.53
C PRO A 506 -0.54 1.58 36.74
N TYR A 507 0.12 1.78 35.59
CA TYR A 507 -0.13 2.92 34.70
C TYR A 507 -0.16 2.51 33.23
N ILE A 508 -0.84 3.33 32.44
CA ILE A 508 -0.74 3.37 30.98
C ILE A 508 -0.48 4.82 30.55
N GLY A 509 0.35 5.04 29.54
CA GLY A 509 0.70 6.39 29.11
C GLY A 509 1.06 6.50 27.65
N LEU A 510 1.19 7.75 27.21
CA LEU A 510 1.65 8.11 25.88
C LEU A 510 2.88 9.01 26.01
N SER A 511 3.90 8.77 25.19
CA SER A 511 5.07 9.63 25.14
C SER A 511 5.59 9.88 23.73
N ILE A 512 6.37 10.94 23.65
CA ILE A 512 7.02 11.44 22.45
C ILE A 512 8.51 11.60 22.72
N ASP A 513 9.35 11.15 21.79
CA ASP A 513 10.79 11.39 21.80
C ASP A 513 11.09 12.90 21.93
N LEU A 514 12.06 13.27 22.77
CA LEU A 514 12.51 14.67 22.90
C LEU A 514 13.18 15.24 21.62
N GLU A 515 13.33 14.44 20.56
CA GLU A 515 13.61 14.91 19.20
C GLU A 515 12.38 15.63 18.57
N ILE A 516 11.76 16.55 19.32
CA ILE A 516 10.46 17.19 19.01
C ILE A 516 10.46 17.82 17.61
N LYS A 517 11.58 18.45 17.19
CA LYS A 517 11.71 19.05 15.84
C LYS A 517 11.53 18.00 14.73
N LYS A 518 12.06 16.78 14.88
CA LYS A 518 11.89 15.71 13.88
C LYS A 518 10.50 15.10 13.96
N TRP A 519 9.99 14.92 15.19
CA TRP A 519 8.65 14.37 15.40
C TRP A 519 7.56 15.25 14.80
N LEU A 520 7.58 16.57 15.06
CA LEU A 520 6.61 17.53 14.52
C LEU A 520 6.59 17.54 13.00
N LYS A 521 7.76 17.49 12.35
CA LYS A 521 7.86 17.39 10.87
C LYS A 521 7.27 16.08 10.32
N THR A 522 7.34 14.99 11.08
CA THR A 522 6.81 13.69 10.66
C THR A 522 5.29 13.64 10.77
N VAL A 523 4.72 14.23 11.82
CA VAL A 523 3.27 14.25 12.06
C VAL A 523 2.58 15.34 11.24
N PHE A 524 3.22 16.51 11.11
CA PHE A 524 2.71 17.67 10.38
C PHE A 524 3.73 18.11 9.32
N PRO A 525 3.74 17.47 8.13
CA PRO A 525 4.73 17.74 7.08
C PRO A 525 4.79 19.19 6.63
N ASN A 526 3.68 19.91 6.77
CA ASN A 526 3.53 21.30 6.31
C ASN A 526 3.84 22.34 7.40
N LEU A 527 4.25 21.93 8.60
CA LEU A 527 4.51 22.85 9.72
C LEU A 527 5.87 23.57 9.49
N LYS A 528 5.82 24.88 9.19
CA LYS A 528 7.02 25.73 9.14
C LYS A 528 7.43 26.10 10.56
N ILE A 529 8.43 25.41 11.11
CA ILE A 529 9.03 25.73 12.41
C ILE A 529 10.16 26.74 12.16
N GLN A 530 9.96 28.00 12.56
CA GLN A 530 11.05 28.97 12.64
C GLN A 530 12.01 28.58 13.77
N PRO A 531 13.33 28.83 13.59
CA PRO A 531 14.41 28.21 14.37
C PRO A 531 14.31 28.33 15.89
#